data_AF-A0A966PUY4-F1
#
_entry.id   AF-A0A966PUY4-F1
#
_cell.length_a   1.000
_cell.length_b   1.000
_cell.length_c   1.000
_cell.angle_alpha   90.00
_cell.angle_beta   90.00
_cell.angle_gamma   90.00
#
_symmetry.space_group_name_H-M   'P 1'
#
loop_
_entity.id
_entity.type
_entity.pdbx_description
1 polymer ?
#
loop_
_entity_poly.entity_id
_entity_poly.type
_entity_poly.pdbx_seq_one_letter_code
_entity_poly.pdbx_strand_id
1 'polypeptide(L)'
;MLSTAIGLLGATKDSIFDEDIMGLAGELHTRRNELSDEIFAKYLFMYSSAVAAKVADSITKVLLTEKELSDLIATMDEMDNLSETILEENE
;
A
#
# COMPACT_ATOMS: atom_id res chain seq x y z
N MET A 1 16.30 -17.58 1.98
CA MET A 1 15.11 -17.60 2.86
C MET A 1 15.31 -16.80 4.13
N LEU A 2 16.34 -17.03 4.95
CA LEU A 2 16.58 -16.20 6.15
C LEU A 2 16.87 -14.73 5.79
N SER A 3 17.65 -14.49 4.74
CA SER A 3 17.90 -13.14 4.20
C SER A 3 16.62 -12.42 3.77
N THR A 4 15.73 -13.11 3.07
CA THR A 4 14.41 -12.60 2.66
C THR A 4 13.53 -12.27 3.86
N ALA A 5 13.49 -13.15 4.88
CA ALA A 5 12.72 -12.91 6.09
C ALA A 5 13.23 -11.68 6.89
N ILE A 6 14.55 -11.51 6.97
CA ILE A 6 15.17 -10.32 7.57
C ILE A 6 14.84 -9.06 6.74
N GLY A 7 14.88 -9.17 5.41
CA GLY A 7 14.51 -8.10 4.50
C GLY A 7 13.06 -7.65 4.68
N LEU A 8 12.11 -8.61 4.80
CA LEU A 8 10.70 -8.32 5.04
C LEU A 8 10.48 -7.60 6.38
N LEU A 9 11.17 -8.06 7.44
CA LEU A 9 11.10 -7.44 8.76
C LEU A 9 11.64 -6.00 8.71
N GLY A 10 12.77 -5.78 8.03
CA GLY A 10 13.37 -4.47 7.82
C GLY A 10 12.44 -3.55 7.05
N ALA A 11 11.99 -3.97 5.88
CA ALA A 11 11.08 -3.21 5.03
C ALA A 11 9.76 -2.84 5.73
N THR A 12 9.19 -3.76 6.52
CA THR A 12 7.98 -3.47 7.30
C THR A 12 8.26 -2.42 8.36
N LYS A 13 9.35 -2.58 9.12
CA LYS A 13 9.75 -1.64 10.17
C LYS A 13 10.02 -0.25 9.57
N ASP A 14 10.76 -0.18 8.48
CA ASP A 14 11.13 1.09 7.87
C ASP A 14 9.89 1.78 7.27
N SER A 15 8.92 1.01 6.75
CA SER A 15 7.67 1.56 6.22
C SER A 15 6.76 2.17 7.30
N ILE A 16 6.69 1.58 8.51
CA ILE A 16 5.87 2.14 9.60
C ILE A 16 6.49 3.40 10.21
N PHE A 17 7.81 3.57 10.08
CA PHE A 17 8.56 4.74 10.56
C PHE A 17 8.95 5.70 9.43
N ASP A 18 8.40 5.51 8.23
CA ASP A 18 8.61 6.39 7.09
C ASP A 18 8.13 7.82 7.42
N GLU A 19 8.87 8.82 6.94
CA GLU A 19 8.64 10.22 7.33
C GLU A 19 7.22 10.70 6.98
N ASP A 20 6.70 10.30 5.82
CA ASP A 20 5.36 10.68 5.38
C ASP A 20 4.29 10.03 6.27
N ILE A 21 4.46 8.75 6.60
CA ILE A 21 3.57 7.99 7.48
C ILE A 21 3.57 8.59 8.90
N MET A 22 4.75 8.88 9.43
CA MET A 22 4.91 9.52 10.73
C MET A 22 4.36 10.95 10.73
N GLY A 23 4.48 11.67 9.62
CA GLY A 23 3.88 12.98 9.41
C GLY A 23 2.35 12.93 9.51
N LEU A 24 1.71 11.99 8.82
CA LEU A 24 0.26 11.76 8.92
C LEU A 24 -0.18 11.41 10.33
N ALA A 25 0.56 10.53 11.02
CA ALA A 25 0.29 10.19 12.42
C ALA A 25 0.41 11.41 13.34
N GLY A 26 1.42 12.26 13.12
CA GLY A 26 1.62 13.50 13.86
C GLY A 26 0.50 14.51 13.65
N GLU A 27 0.02 14.66 12.41
CA GLU A 27 -1.10 15.53 12.08
C GLU A 27 -2.39 15.05 12.75
N LEU A 28 -2.67 13.75 12.65
CA LEU A 28 -3.82 13.11 13.29
C LEU A 28 -3.79 13.30 14.82
N HIS A 29 -2.64 13.09 15.44
CA HIS A 29 -2.46 13.29 16.87
C HIS A 29 -2.72 14.74 17.29
N THR A 30 -2.19 15.71 16.53
CA THR A 30 -2.28 17.13 16.85
C THR A 30 -3.72 17.63 16.74
N ARG A 31 -4.43 17.23 15.68
CA ARG A 31 -5.77 17.73 15.36
C ARG A 31 -6.90 16.94 16.01
N ARG A 32 -6.62 15.85 16.73
CA ARG A 32 -7.64 14.93 17.27
C ARG A 32 -8.77 15.59 18.08
N ASN A 33 -8.48 16.69 18.79
CA ASN A 33 -9.46 17.40 19.62
C ASN A 33 -10.15 18.55 18.87
N GLU A 34 -9.69 18.86 17.65
CA GLU A 34 -10.17 19.96 16.80
C GLU A 34 -11.09 19.45 15.68
N LEU A 35 -11.02 18.15 15.37
CA LEU A 35 -11.82 17.49 14.34
C LEU A 35 -13.13 16.96 14.94
N SER A 36 -14.20 16.98 14.14
CA SER A 36 -15.41 16.21 14.48
C SER A 36 -15.13 14.71 14.36
N ASP A 37 -15.90 13.90 15.09
CA ASP A 37 -15.75 12.43 15.10
C ASP A 37 -15.79 11.82 13.70
N GLU A 38 -16.67 12.32 12.82
CA GLU A 38 -16.77 11.84 11.43
C GLU A 38 -15.49 12.12 10.64
N ILE A 39 -14.93 13.33 10.76
CA ILE A 39 -13.71 13.71 10.05
C ILE A 39 -12.52 12.95 10.63
N PHE A 40 -12.44 12.84 11.95
CA PHE A 40 -11.39 12.08 12.62
C PHE A 40 -11.39 10.61 12.18
N ALA A 41 -12.57 9.97 12.09
CA ALA A 41 -12.70 8.60 11.59
C ALA A 41 -12.21 8.44 10.15
N LYS A 42 -12.53 9.39 9.26
CA LYS A 42 -12.02 9.39 7.87
C LYS A 42 -10.50 9.52 7.84
N TYR A 43 -9.93 10.44 8.61
CA TYR A 43 -8.48 10.63 8.70
C TYR A 43 -7.78 9.38 9.26
N LEU A 44 -8.35 8.72 10.26
CA LEU A 44 -7.82 7.47 10.80
C LEU A 44 -7.83 6.34 9.75
N PHE A 45 -8.91 6.24 8.96
CA PHE A 45 -8.99 5.29 7.86
C PHE A 45 -7.95 5.58 6.76
N MET A 46 -7.77 6.85 6.40
CA MET A 46 -6.76 7.27 5.44
C MET A 46 -5.35 6.94 5.92
N TYR A 47 -5.02 7.25 7.17
CA TYR A 47 -3.74 6.90 7.78
C TYR A 47 -3.50 5.38 7.74
N SER A 48 -4.49 4.59 8.15
CA SER A 48 -4.39 3.12 8.13
C SER A 48 -4.15 2.58 6.72
N SER A 49 -4.84 3.15 5.73
CA SER A 49 -4.68 2.79 4.32
C SER A 49 -3.29 3.15 3.80
N ALA A 50 -2.78 4.33 4.16
CA ALA A 50 -1.44 4.77 3.77
C ALA A 50 -0.35 3.86 4.34
N VAL A 51 -0.45 3.48 5.62
CA VAL A 51 0.49 2.53 6.26
C VAL A 51 0.45 1.18 5.53
N ALA A 52 -0.74 0.64 5.29
CA ALA A 52 -0.89 -0.65 4.62
C ALA A 52 -0.30 -0.63 3.20
N ALA A 53 -0.58 0.43 2.42
CA ALA A 53 -0.06 0.61 1.08
C ALA A 53 1.47 0.75 1.07
N LYS A 54 2.05 1.54 1.98
CA LYS A 54 3.51 1.72 2.08
C LYS A 54 4.21 0.41 2.44
N VAL A 55 3.68 -0.34 3.40
CA VAL A 55 4.21 -1.66 3.76
C VAL A 55 4.11 -2.61 2.56
N ALA A 56 2.98 -2.66 1.87
CA ALA A 56 2.76 -3.51 0.70
C ALA A 56 3.75 -3.20 -0.45
N ASP A 57 3.98 -1.93 -0.73
CA ASP A 57 4.97 -1.48 -1.72
C ASP A 57 6.40 -1.92 -1.32
N SER A 58 6.81 -1.65 -0.09
CA SER A 58 8.15 -1.99 0.38
C SER A 58 8.41 -3.49 0.43
N ILE A 59 7.45 -4.31 0.86
CA ILE A 59 7.61 -5.77 0.86
C ILE A 59 7.65 -6.34 -0.56
N THR A 60 6.89 -5.74 -1.49
CA THR A 60 6.90 -6.15 -2.90
C THR A 60 8.29 -6.00 -3.49
N LYS A 61 8.99 -4.89 -3.17
CA LYS A 61 10.39 -4.66 -3.59
C LYS A 61 11.42 -5.60 -2.96
N VAL A 62 11.10 -6.23 -1.83
CA VAL A 62 11.94 -7.27 -1.22
C VAL A 62 11.70 -8.62 -1.88
N LEU A 63 10.48 -8.88 -2.31
CA LEU A 63 10.06 -10.17 -2.87
C LEU A 63 10.33 -10.30 -4.36
N LEU A 64 10.25 -9.19 -5.09
CA LEU A 64 10.36 -9.14 -6.55
C LEU A 64 11.47 -8.18 -6.96
N THR A 65 12.20 -8.56 -8.00
CA THR A 65 13.04 -7.64 -8.77
C THR A 65 12.17 -6.66 -9.56
N GLU A 66 12.73 -5.53 -9.99
CA GLU A 66 12.00 -4.55 -10.82
C GLU A 66 11.41 -5.17 -12.09
N LYS A 67 12.14 -6.12 -12.70
CA LYS A 67 11.66 -6.85 -13.86
C LYS A 67 10.44 -7.72 -13.51
N GLU A 68 10.52 -8.51 -12.45
CA GLU A 68 9.41 -9.37 -12.01
C GLU A 68 8.18 -8.56 -11.61
N LEU A 69 8.37 -7.36 -11.03
CA LEU A 69 7.27 -6.44 -10.74
C LEU A 69 6.64 -5.88 -12.02
N SER A 70 7.46 -5.48 -13.01
CA SER A 70 6.95 -4.99 -14.31
C SER A 70 6.19 -6.09 -15.06
N ASP A 71 6.71 -7.33 -15.04
CA ASP A 71 6.08 -8.48 -15.68
C ASP A 71 4.75 -8.82 -14.98
N LEU A 72 4.69 -8.70 -13.64
CA LEU A 72 3.46 -8.86 -12.87
C LEU A 72 2.39 -7.82 -13.25
N ILE A 73 2.77 -6.54 -13.30
CA ILE A 73 1.85 -5.45 -13.67
C ILE A 73 1.31 -5.66 -15.10
N ALA A 74 2.18 -5.98 -16.05
CA ALA A 74 1.76 -6.26 -17.42
C ALA A 74 0.78 -7.44 -17.51
N THR A 75 1.01 -8.49 -16.71
CA THR A 75 0.09 -9.64 -16.64
C THR A 75 -1.26 -9.24 -16.06
N MET A 76 -1.29 -8.37 -15.04
CA MET A 76 -2.54 -7.85 -14.47
C MET A 76 -3.32 -7.05 -15.52
N ASP A 77 -2.66 -6.13 -16.23
CA ASP A 77 -3.28 -5.33 -17.28
C ASP A 77 -3.83 -6.21 -18.41
N GLU A 78 -3.11 -7.26 -18.82
CA GLU A 78 -3.60 -8.23 -19.81
C GLU A 78 -4.85 -8.99 -19.31
N MET A 79 -4.89 -9.37 -18.04
CA MET A 79 -6.04 -10.05 -17.44
C MET A 79 -7.28 -9.15 -17.33
N ASP A 80 -7.10 -7.88 -16.98
CA ASP A 80 -8.20 -6.90 -16.91
C ASP A 80 -8.80 -6.67 -18.31
N ASN A 81 -7.96 -6.46 -19.33
CA ASN A 81 -8.41 -6.32 -20.72
C ASN A 81 -9.14 -7.57 -21.23
N LEU A 82 -8.68 -8.77 -20.85
CA LEU A 82 -9.34 -10.02 -21.21
C LEU A 82 -10.72 -10.14 -20.52
N SER A 83 -10.82 -9.75 -19.25
CA SER A 83 -12.09 -9.72 -18.53
C SER A 83 -13.08 -8.75 -19.16
N GLU A 84 -12.64 -7.55 -19.52
CA GLU A 84 -13.48 -6.56 -20.23
C GLU A 84 -13.95 -7.09 -21.59
N THR A 85 -13.05 -7.66 -22.38
CA THR A 85 -13.39 -8.23 -23.70
C THR A 85 -14.44 -9.34 -23.59
N ILE A 86 -14.31 -10.25 -22.62
CA ILE A 86 -15.29 -11.32 -22.39
C ILE A 86 -16.64 -10.76 -21.93
N LEU A 87 -16.65 -9.69 -21.14
CA LEU A 87 -17.88 -9.06 -20.68
C LEU A 87 -18.58 -8.31 -21.83
N GLU A 88 -17.84 -7.64 -22.70
CA GLU A 88 -18.36 -6.97 -23.90
C GLU A 88 -18.87 -7.95 -24.97
N GLU A 89 -18.26 -9.13 -25.11
CA GLU A 89 -18.73 -10.17 -26.06
C GLU A 89 -20.01 -10.90 -25.59
N ASN A 90 -20.43 -10.73 -24.34
CA ASN A 90 -21.64 -11.35 -23.78
C ASN A 90 -22.85 -10.40 -23.66
N GLU A 91 -22.74 -9.17 -24.19
CA GLU A 91 -23.87 -8.24 -24.43
C GLU A 91 -24.32 -8.25 -25.91
#